data_AF-A0A3Q9JH00-F1
#
_entry.id   AF-A0A3Q9JH00-F1
#
_cell.length_a   1.000
_cell.length_b   1.000
_cell.length_c   1.000
_cell.angle_alpha   90.00
_cell.angle_beta   90.00
_cell.angle_gamma   90.00
#
_symmetry.space_group_name_H-M   'P 1'
#
loop_
_entity.id
_entity.type
_entity.pdbx_description
1 polymer ?
#
loop_
_entity_poly.entity_id
_entity_poly.type
_entity_poly.pdbx_seq_one_letter_code
_entity_poly.pdbx_strand_id
1 'polypeptide(L)'
;MENLDIYITTMPSSRPADYYLSCLGGSVFIDFNNLGNRVSIVRISFDGYGCCNLGVDTIPLDEEDSAVFKKNMKSKNFNQRVMSLIVRKAISLNASLIWTDALKKYELI
;
A
#
# COMPACT_ATOMS: atom_id res chain seq x y z
N MET A 1 -4.66 -9.51 15.32
CA MET A 1 -4.38 -9.23 13.90
C MET A 1 -2.87 -9.21 13.76
N GLU A 2 -2.31 -10.11 12.95
CA GLU A 2 -0.86 -10.19 12.78
C GLU A 2 -0.32 -8.99 11.97
N ASN A 3 0.89 -8.55 12.31
CA ASN A 3 1.58 -7.50 11.56
C ASN A 3 1.90 -8.03 10.16
N LEU A 4 1.66 -7.21 9.14
CA LEU A 4 2.14 -7.48 7.80
C LEU A 4 3.65 -7.19 7.76
N ASP A 5 4.42 -8.15 7.28
CA ASP A 5 5.81 -7.90 6.88
C ASP A 5 5.80 -7.11 5.57
N ILE A 6 6.19 -5.84 5.66
CA ILE A 6 6.23 -4.90 4.55
C ILE A 6 7.66 -4.78 4.02
N TYR A 7 7.82 -4.93 2.71
CA TYR A 7 9.08 -4.80 2.01
C TYR A 7 9.00 -3.63 1.04
N ILE A 8 10.01 -2.76 1.07
CA ILE A 8 10.21 -1.80 -0.01
C ILE A 8 10.75 -2.56 -1.22
N THR A 9 10.15 -2.34 -2.37
CA THR A 9 10.55 -2.99 -3.62
C THR A 9 10.71 -1.96 -4.74
N THR A 10 10.99 -2.42 -5.95
CA THR A 10 10.97 -1.64 -7.18
C THR A 10 10.01 -2.27 -8.19
N MET A 11 9.60 -1.49 -9.18
CA MET A 11 8.77 -1.93 -10.30
C MET A 11 9.37 -1.47 -11.63
N PRO A 12 9.04 -2.14 -12.75
CA PRO A 12 9.42 -1.69 -14.08
C PRO A 12 8.94 -0.26 -14.36
N SER A 13 9.65 0.47 -15.22
CA SER A 13 9.31 1.86 -15.59
C SER A 13 7.93 2.02 -16.23
N SER A 14 7.35 0.95 -16.77
CA SER A 14 5.98 0.92 -17.29
C SER A 14 4.89 0.95 -16.19
N ARG A 15 5.28 0.80 -14.92
CA ARG A 15 4.41 0.85 -13.73
C ARG A 15 4.87 2.00 -12.82
N PRO A 16 4.67 3.27 -13.21
CA PRO A 16 5.17 4.40 -12.44
C PRO A 16 4.35 4.65 -11.18
N ALA A 17 5.05 4.84 -10.07
CA ALA A 17 4.58 5.36 -8.79
C ALA A 17 5.77 5.92 -7.98
N ASP A 18 5.49 6.66 -6.91
CA ASP A 18 6.53 7.23 -6.05
C ASP A 18 7.09 6.23 -5.04
N TYR A 19 6.27 5.27 -4.60
CA TYR A 19 6.66 4.25 -3.63
C TYR A 19 6.10 2.88 -4.03
N TYR A 20 6.91 1.84 -3.90
CA TYR A 20 6.50 0.46 -4.15
C TYR A 20 6.74 -0.38 -2.92
N LEU A 21 5.69 -1.04 -2.46
CA LEU A 21 5.71 -1.95 -1.33
C LEU A 21 5.25 -3.33 -1.76
N SER A 22 5.70 -4.34 -1.02
CA SER A 22 5.24 -5.72 -1.14
C SER A 22 4.99 -6.30 0.25
N CYS A 23 4.04 -7.23 0.36
CA CYS A 23 3.81 -7.97 1.59
C CYS A 23 3.37 -9.41 1.28
N LEU A 24 3.21 -10.22 2.33
CA LEU A 24 2.79 -11.62 2.23
C LEU A 24 3.69 -12.43 1.30
N GLY A 25 5.00 -12.34 1.52
CA GLY A 25 6.01 -13.10 0.78
C GLY A 25 6.13 -12.74 -0.70
N GLY A 26 5.62 -11.58 -1.12
CA GLY A 26 5.63 -11.19 -2.53
C GLY A 26 4.30 -11.41 -3.26
N SER A 27 3.28 -11.97 -2.59
CA SER A 27 2.00 -12.23 -3.25
C SER A 27 1.10 -11.00 -3.36
N VAL A 28 1.44 -9.91 -2.65
CA VAL A 28 0.73 -8.64 -2.75
C VAL A 28 1.75 -7.52 -3.02
N PHE A 29 1.49 -6.72 -4.04
CA PHE A 29 2.26 -5.50 -4.33
C PHE A 29 1.35 -4.29 -4.30
N ILE A 30 1.81 -3.21 -3.67
CA ILE A 30 1.04 -2.00 -3.44
C ILE A 30 1.89 -0.80 -3.85
N ASP A 31 1.33 0.02 -4.73
CA ASP A 31 1.99 1.22 -5.22
C ASP A 31 1.31 2.44 -4.62
N PHE A 32 2.11 3.43 -4.24
CA PHE A 32 1.63 4.68 -3.68
C PHE A 32 2.22 5.88 -4.40
N ASN A 33 1.43 6.95 -4.49
CA ASN A 33 1.90 8.26 -4.94
C ASN A 33 1.90 9.27 -3.80
N ASN A 34 2.88 10.16 -3.86
CA ASN A 34 3.01 11.34 -3.01
C ASN A 34 2.24 12.51 -3.63
N LEU A 35 1.19 12.95 -2.96
CA LEU A 35 0.33 14.05 -3.38
C LEU A 35 0.69 15.35 -2.62
N GLY A 36 1.99 15.61 -2.41
CA GLY A 36 2.48 16.73 -1.60
C GLY A 36 2.46 16.42 -0.11
N ASN A 37 1.37 16.77 0.59
CA ASN A 37 1.21 16.48 2.03
C ASN A 37 0.71 15.06 2.27
N ARG A 38 -0.10 14.52 1.35
CA ARG A 38 -0.73 13.20 1.49
C ARG A 38 -0.06 12.10 0.68
N VAL A 39 -0.37 10.85 0.99
CA VAL A 39 0.01 9.64 0.25
C VAL A 39 -1.25 8.85 -0.08
N SER A 40 -1.37 8.36 -1.32
CA SER A 40 -2.52 7.54 -1.74
C SER A 40 -2.05 6.24 -2.38
N ILE A 41 -2.82 5.14 -2.18
CA ILE A 41 -2.66 3.93 -2.98
C ILE A 41 -3.14 4.26 -4.38
N VAL A 42 -2.34 3.95 -5.40
CA VAL A 42 -2.76 4.05 -6.80
C VAL A 42 -2.96 2.68 -7.44
N ARG A 43 -2.36 1.65 -6.86
CA ARG A 43 -2.42 0.29 -7.41
C ARG A 43 -2.22 -0.75 -6.32
N ILE A 44 -2.91 -1.87 -6.46
CA ILE A 44 -2.64 -3.08 -5.69
C ILE A 44 -2.77 -4.29 -6.60
N SER A 45 -1.86 -5.25 -6.49
CA SER A 45 -1.93 -6.50 -7.24
C SER A 45 -1.81 -7.70 -6.31
N PHE A 46 -2.55 -8.75 -6.63
CA PHE A 46 -2.62 -10.00 -5.88
C PHE A 46 -2.35 -11.18 -6.80
N ASP A 47 -1.58 -12.17 -6.32
CA ASP A 47 -1.44 -13.44 -7.01
C ASP A 47 -2.82 -14.10 -7.20
N GLY A 48 -3.11 -14.50 -8.44
CA GLY A 48 -4.38 -15.14 -8.79
C GLY A 48 -5.59 -14.21 -8.98
N TYR A 49 -5.45 -12.89 -8.80
CA TYR A 49 -6.51 -11.92 -9.16
C TYR A 49 -6.04 -10.90 -10.20
N GLY A 50 -4.74 -10.58 -10.20
CA GLY A 50 -4.15 -9.63 -11.12
C GLY A 50 -3.93 -8.26 -10.48
N CYS A 51 -3.98 -7.22 -11.31
CA CYS A 51 -3.59 -5.85 -10.95
C CYS A 51 -4.78 -4.90 -10.96
N CYS A 52 -5.12 -4.36 -9.79
CA CYS A 52 -6.16 -3.36 -9.60
C CYS A 52 -5.53 -1.97 -9.62
N ASN A 53 -5.89 -1.15 -10.62
CA ASN A 53 -5.56 0.27 -10.65
C ASN A 53 -6.77 1.05 -10.10
N LEU A 54 -6.55 1.81 -9.03
CA LEU A 54 -7.64 2.45 -8.29
C LEU A 54 -8.07 3.80 -8.89
N GLY A 55 -7.34 4.33 -9.87
CA GLY A 55 -7.72 5.55 -10.58
C GLY A 55 -7.72 6.82 -9.70
N VAL A 56 -8.60 7.77 -10.03
CA VAL A 56 -8.68 9.08 -9.36
C VAL A 56 -9.56 9.10 -8.12
N ASP A 57 -10.37 8.05 -7.92
CA ASP A 57 -11.35 7.97 -6.82
C ASP A 57 -10.73 7.52 -5.49
N THR A 58 -9.40 7.37 -5.46
CA THR A 58 -8.68 6.92 -4.26
C THR A 58 -8.85 7.89 -3.10
N ILE A 59 -9.06 7.35 -1.91
CA ILE A 59 -9.07 8.10 -0.66
C ILE A 59 -7.65 8.05 -0.09
N PRO A 60 -6.92 9.18 -0.07
CA PRO A 60 -5.56 9.21 0.46
C PRO A 60 -5.56 9.05 1.99
N LEU A 61 -4.41 8.67 2.52
CA LEU A 61 -4.13 8.80 3.95
C LEU A 61 -4.26 10.26 4.40
N ASP A 62 -4.60 10.47 5.67
CA ASP A 62 -4.53 11.79 6.28
C ASP A 62 -3.08 12.29 6.35
N GLU A 63 -2.89 13.56 6.70
CA GLU A 63 -1.57 14.19 6.70
C GLU A 63 -0.62 13.60 7.75
N GLU A 64 -1.15 13.18 8.90
CA GLU A 64 -0.36 12.59 9.97
C GLU A 64 0.22 11.24 9.53
N ASP A 65 -0.63 10.32 9.07
CA ASP A 65 -0.19 9.02 8.57
C ASP A 65 0.70 9.16 7.33
N SER A 66 0.41 10.14 6.46
CA SER A 66 1.25 10.42 5.30
C SER A 66 2.64 10.89 5.70
N ALA A 67 2.76 11.74 6.72
CA ALA A 67 4.04 12.17 7.26
C ALA A 67 4.81 11.00 7.89
N VAL A 68 4.12 10.15 8.65
CA VAL A 68 4.71 8.94 9.24
C VAL A 68 5.17 7.96 8.17
N PHE A 69 4.36 7.71 7.14
CA PHE A 69 4.70 6.89 5.97
C PHE A 69 5.99 7.38 5.31
N LYS A 70 6.02 8.67 4.92
CA LYS A 70 7.17 9.29 4.25
C LYS A 70 8.43 9.24 5.11
N LYS A 71 8.31 9.48 6.41
CA LYS A 71 9.43 9.37 7.36
C LYS A 71 9.96 7.94 7.42
N ASN A 72 9.06 6.96 7.49
CA ASN A 72 9.43 5.55 7.58
C ASN A 72 10.08 5.03 6.28
N MET A 73 9.59 5.45 5.11
CA MET A 73 10.19 5.15 3.80
C MET A 73 11.63 5.66 3.65
N LYS A 74 12.00 6.75 4.34
CA LYS A 74 13.36 7.33 4.31
C LYS A 74 14.23 6.84 5.47
N SER A 75 13.69 6.06 6.40
CA SER A 75 14.37 5.64 7.61
C SER A 75 15.35 4.51 7.32
N LYS A 76 16.55 4.58 7.93
CA LYS A 76 17.47 3.42 7.97
C LYS A 76 16.91 2.26 8.79
N ASN A 77 16.06 2.57 9.77
CA ASN A 77 15.37 1.61 10.62
C ASN A 77 13.90 1.59 10.21
N PHE A 78 13.58 0.77 9.21
CA PHE A 78 12.22 0.63 8.72
C PHE A 78 11.34 -0.02 9.79
N ASN A 79 10.35 0.73 10.27
CA ASN A 79 9.47 0.29 11.34
C ASN A 79 8.29 -0.50 10.77
N GLN A 80 8.40 -1.83 10.81
CA GLN A 80 7.41 -2.77 10.29
C GLN A 80 6.02 -2.59 10.90
N ARG A 81 5.94 -2.45 12.23
CA ARG A 81 4.66 -2.31 12.95
C ARG A 81 3.91 -1.05 12.50
N VAL A 82 4.61 0.08 12.42
CA VAL A 82 4.02 1.34 11.97
C VAL A 82 3.60 1.24 10.50
N MET A 83 4.45 0.68 9.64
CA MET A 83 4.10 0.57 8.22
C MET A 83 2.94 -0.38 7.98
N SER A 84 2.89 -1.52 8.68
CA SER A 84 1.76 -2.45 8.59
C SER A 84 0.44 -1.78 8.94
N LEU A 85 0.39 -0.92 9.97
CA LEU A 85 -0.82 -0.21 10.36
C LEU A 85 -1.25 0.79 9.27
N ILE A 86 -0.29 1.57 8.75
CA ILE A 86 -0.56 2.57 7.72
C ILE A 86 -1.02 1.92 6.42
N VAL A 87 -0.35 0.85 5.97
CA VAL A 87 -0.72 0.11 4.76
C VAL A 87 -2.12 -0.50 4.88
N ARG A 88 -2.45 -1.12 6.03
CA ARG A 88 -3.81 -1.63 6.28
C ARG A 88 -4.86 -0.52 6.27
N LYS A 89 -4.57 0.64 6.88
CA LYS A 89 -5.48 1.79 6.85
C LYS A 89 -5.69 2.28 5.42
N ALA A 90 -4.63 2.41 4.64
CA ALA A 90 -4.74 2.83 3.24
C ALA A 90 -5.58 1.85 2.40
N ILE A 91 -5.40 0.53 2.59
CA ILE A 91 -6.23 -0.50 1.96
C ILE A 91 -7.69 -0.35 2.39
N SER A 92 -7.95 -0.21 3.70
CA SER A 92 -9.30 -0.10 4.25
C SER A 92 -10.05 1.12 3.73
N LEU A 93 -9.39 2.29 3.66
CA LEU A 93 -9.95 3.51 3.07
C LEU A 93 -10.38 3.32 1.62
N ASN A 94 -9.73 2.42 0.89
CA ASN A 94 -9.95 2.18 -0.53
C ASN A 94 -10.60 0.82 -0.81
N ALA A 95 -11.11 0.12 0.20
CA ALA A 95 -11.55 -1.27 0.06
C ALA A 95 -12.69 -1.44 -0.95
N SER A 96 -13.54 -0.43 -1.13
CA SER A 96 -14.62 -0.43 -2.13
C SER A 96 -14.12 -0.37 -3.57
N LEU A 97 -12.86 0.03 -3.78
CA LEU A 97 -12.20 0.10 -5.10
C LEU A 97 -11.35 -1.13 -5.41
N ILE A 98 -11.21 -2.06 -4.45
CA ILE A 98 -10.36 -3.23 -4.55
C ILE A 98 -11.25 -4.49 -4.53
N TRP A 99 -10.81 -5.56 -5.20
CA TRP A 99 -11.48 -6.86 -5.17
C TRP A 99 -11.66 -7.36 -3.73
N THR A 100 -12.91 -7.34 -3.25
CA THR A 100 -13.24 -7.68 -1.86
C THR A 100 -12.92 -9.14 -1.52
N ASP A 101 -13.06 -10.05 -2.48
CA ASP A 101 -12.68 -11.46 -2.34
C ASP A 101 -11.16 -11.64 -2.22
N ALA A 102 -10.36 -10.87 -2.96
CA ALA A 102 -8.91 -10.83 -2.79
C ALA A 102 -8.52 -10.32 -1.40
N LEU A 103 -9.09 -9.19 -0.96
CA LEU A 103 -8.82 -8.62 0.36
C LEU A 103 -9.12 -9.61 1.49
N LYS A 104 -10.22 -10.36 1.40
CA LYS A 104 -10.58 -11.41 2.36
C LYS A 104 -9.62 -12.59 2.31
N LYS A 105 -9.29 -13.09 1.11
CA LYS A 105 -8.37 -14.23 0.95
C LYS A 105 -6.98 -13.95 1.52
N TYR A 106 -6.51 -12.71 1.40
CA TYR A 106 -5.20 -12.29 1.92
C TYR A 106 -5.27 -11.65 3.32
N GLU A 107 -6.43 -11.70 3.99
CA GLU A 107 -6.63 -11.18 5.36
C GLU A 107 -6.19 -9.72 5.53
N LEU A 108 -6.45 -8.89 4.51
CA LEU A 108 -6.14 -7.46 4.51
C LEU A 108 -7.28 -6.60 5.05
N ILE A 109 -8.49 -7.16 5.14
CA ILE A 109 -9.69 -6.58 5.76
C ILE A 109 -10.42 -7.61 6.63
#